data_AF-A0A9X0C5J1-F1
#
_entry.id   AF-A0A9X0C5J1-F1
#
_cell.length_a   1.000
_cell.length_b   1.000
_cell.length_c   1.000
_cell.angle_alpha   90.00
_cell.angle_beta   90.00
_cell.angle_gamma   90.00
#
_symmetry.space_group_name_H-M   'P 1'
#
loop_
_entity.id
_entity.type
_entity.pdbx_description
1 polymer ?
#
loop_
_entity_poly.entity_id
_entity_poly.type
_entity_poly.pdbx_seq_one_letter_code
_entity_poly.pdbx_strand_id
1 'polypeptide(L)'
;MPTKINDYRILCETLEFLCIDVLSGRGINSIMGDLRGGKHYWNEQIFKTWARDSAFRLLYLFILGEIGSDVKDSNRAYNAALFVVSHCGIFERRTRKMVREAYEERFDVSAKQLRELDKWAFRPHSPEYSEDDLTTESEDLSFEFDYDYYSDRS
;
A
#
# COMPACT_ATOMS: atom_id res chain seq x y z
N MET A 1 -8.14 -10.42 -5.80
CA MET A 1 -6.69 -10.41 -5.49
C MET A 1 -6.29 -11.75 -4.88
N PRO A 2 -5.22 -12.41 -5.38
CA PRO A 2 -4.63 -13.61 -4.76
C PRO A 2 -4.28 -13.37 -3.28
N THR A 3 -4.20 -14.44 -2.49
CA THR A 3 -4.01 -14.33 -1.03
C THR A 3 -2.64 -14.79 -0.54
N LYS A 4 -1.76 -15.14 -1.48
CA LYS A 4 -0.41 -15.64 -1.24
C LYS A 4 0.60 -14.78 -2.01
N ILE A 5 1.71 -14.46 -1.37
CA ILE A 5 2.77 -13.65 -1.96
C ILE A 5 3.37 -14.30 -3.22
N ASN A 6 3.46 -15.63 -3.24
CA ASN A 6 3.97 -16.39 -4.39
C ASN A 6 3.14 -16.18 -5.67
N ASP A 7 1.82 -16.03 -5.54
CA ASP A 7 0.95 -15.77 -6.70
C ASP A 7 1.26 -14.38 -7.29
N TYR A 8 1.59 -13.41 -6.43
CA TYR A 8 2.04 -12.10 -6.86
C TYR A 8 3.46 -12.11 -7.45
N ARG A 9 4.35 -12.98 -6.97
CA ARG A 9 5.66 -13.18 -7.60
C ARG A 9 5.50 -13.63 -9.05
N ILE A 10 4.72 -14.70 -9.27
CA ILE A 10 4.41 -15.21 -10.62
C ILE A 10 3.76 -14.11 -11.47
N LEU A 11 2.80 -13.36 -10.93
CA LEU A 11 2.17 -12.26 -11.66
C LEU A 11 3.20 -11.19 -12.06
N CYS A 12 4.03 -10.72 -11.13
CA CYS A 12 5.03 -9.69 -11.41
C CYS A 12 6.05 -10.19 -12.43
N GLU A 13 6.54 -11.43 -12.31
CA GLU A 13 7.46 -12.05 -13.27
C GLU A 13 6.82 -12.17 -14.66
N THR A 14 5.52 -12.50 -14.72
CA THR A 14 4.78 -12.54 -15.99
C THR A 14 4.66 -11.15 -16.61
N LEU A 15 4.38 -10.12 -15.82
CA LEU A 15 4.30 -8.74 -16.30
C LEU A 15 5.66 -8.23 -16.82
N GLU A 16 6.74 -8.56 -16.11
CA GLU A 16 8.11 -8.28 -16.54
C GLU A 16 8.46 -9.02 -17.84
N PHE A 17 8.14 -10.31 -17.94
CA PHE A 17 8.33 -11.12 -19.14
C PHE A 17 7.56 -10.56 -20.35
N LEU A 18 6.35 -10.04 -20.13
CA LEU A 18 5.55 -9.37 -21.16
C LEU A 18 6.01 -7.93 -21.46
N CYS A 19 7.10 -7.47 -20.83
CA CYS A 19 7.65 -6.12 -20.96
C CYS A 19 6.63 -5.01 -20.64
N ILE A 20 5.73 -5.26 -19.68
CA ILE A 20 4.77 -4.27 -19.22
C ILE A 20 5.47 -3.35 -18.21
N ASP A 21 5.56 -2.06 -18.52
CA ASP A 21 6.10 -1.06 -17.60
C ASP A 21 5.11 -0.70 -16.49
N VAL A 22 5.02 -1.57 -15.48
CA VAL A 22 4.16 -1.40 -14.30
C VAL A 22 4.52 -0.13 -13.52
N LEU A 23 5.81 0.19 -13.43
CA LEU A 23 6.27 1.34 -12.66
C LEU A 23 6.07 2.66 -13.43
N SER A 24 5.98 2.62 -14.76
CA SER A 24 5.89 3.81 -15.61
C SER A 24 7.01 4.82 -15.31
N GLY A 25 8.22 4.31 -15.08
CA GLY A 25 9.39 5.09 -14.64
C GLY A 25 9.31 5.69 -13.23
N ARG A 26 8.30 5.34 -12.42
CA ARG A 26 8.12 5.87 -11.06
C ARG A 26 8.89 5.06 -10.02
N GLY A 27 9.80 5.74 -9.33
CA GLY A 27 10.45 5.22 -8.13
C GLY A 27 9.60 5.40 -6.87
N ILE A 28 10.12 4.90 -5.74
CA ILE A 28 9.41 4.88 -4.46
C ILE A 28 8.91 6.24 -3.98
N ASN A 29 9.66 7.32 -4.23
CA ASN A 29 9.27 8.66 -3.83
C ASN A 29 8.03 9.15 -4.60
N SER A 30 7.97 8.85 -5.91
CA SER A 30 6.82 9.20 -6.74
C SER A 30 5.60 8.40 -6.31
N ILE A 31 5.77 7.09 -6.09
CA ILE A 31 4.69 6.22 -5.61
C ILE A 31 4.18 6.71 -4.26
N MET A 32 5.06 7.12 -3.35
CA MET A 32 4.65 7.70 -2.06
C MET A 32 3.89 9.01 -2.21
N GLY A 33 4.27 9.84 -3.19
CA GLY A 33 3.52 11.04 -3.56
C GLY A 33 2.10 10.70 -4.01
N ASP A 34 1.95 9.69 -4.85
CA ASP A 34 0.64 9.24 -5.37
C ASP A 34 -0.24 8.65 -4.25
N LEU A 35 0.34 7.86 -3.34
CA LEU A 35 -0.35 7.32 -2.17
C LEU A 35 -0.92 8.43 -1.27
N ARG A 36 -0.19 9.55 -1.12
CA ARG A 36 -0.59 10.70 -0.31
C ARG A 36 -1.42 11.74 -1.05
N GLY A 37 -1.46 11.69 -2.38
CA GLY A 37 -2.01 12.71 -3.27
C GLY A 37 -3.53 12.91 -3.19
N GLY A 38 -4.24 12.16 -2.34
CA GLY A 38 -5.69 12.20 -2.23
C GLY A 38 -6.31 13.56 -1.98
N LYS A 39 -5.56 14.48 -1.38
CA LYS A 39 -6.02 15.85 -1.10
C LYS A 39 -6.38 16.66 -2.36
N HIS A 40 -5.91 16.28 -3.54
CA HIS A 40 -6.16 17.02 -4.78
C HIS A 40 -7.40 16.56 -5.55
N TYR A 41 -8.05 15.47 -5.13
CA TYR A 41 -9.22 14.93 -5.81
C TYR A 41 -10.50 15.32 -5.09
N TRP A 42 -11.41 15.98 -5.82
CA TRP A 42 -12.77 16.28 -5.36
C TRP A 42 -13.65 15.01 -5.22
N ASN A 43 -13.17 13.86 -5.71
CA ASN A 43 -13.89 12.60 -5.74
C ASN A 43 -13.09 11.50 -5.03
N GLU A 44 -13.63 11.01 -3.91
CA GLU A 44 -13.02 9.98 -3.07
C GLU A 44 -12.78 8.66 -3.82
N GLN A 45 -13.67 8.26 -4.73
CA GLN A 45 -13.56 7.02 -5.48
C GLN A 45 -12.38 7.05 -6.47
N ILE A 46 -12.16 8.21 -7.10
CA ILE A 46 -11.01 8.42 -7.99
C ILE A 46 -9.71 8.33 -7.18
N PHE A 47 -9.67 8.98 -6.01
CA PHE A 47 -8.53 8.87 -5.11
C PHE A 47 -8.25 7.42 -4.68
N LYS A 48 -9.27 6.68 -4.22
CA LYS A 48 -9.12 5.27 -3.83
C LYS A 48 -8.56 4.43 -4.98
N THR A 49 -9.03 4.67 -6.20
CA THR A 49 -8.53 3.95 -7.39
C THR A 49 -7.04 4.23 -7.63
N TRP A 50 -6.63 5.49 -7.59
CA TRP A 50 -5.23 5.90 -7.77
C TRP A 50 -4.31 5.38 -6.65
N ALA A 51 -4.78 5.46 -5.40
CA ALA A 51 -4.05 4.94 -4.26
C ALA A 51 -3.86 3.42 -4.37
N ARG A 52 -4.90 2.69 -4.79
CA ARG A 52 -4.84 1.24 -5.00
C ARG A 52 -3.88 0.85 -6.12
N ASP A 53 -3.90 1.57 -7.24
CA ASP A 53 -2.91 1.38 -8.32
C ASP A 53 -1.48 1.63 -7.82
N SER A 54 -1.30 2.70 -7.05
CA SER A 54 0.01 3.03 -6.44
C SER A 54 0.47 1.97 -5.44
N ALA A 55 -0.45 1.37 -4.68
CA ALA A 55 -0.13 0.26 -3.79
C ALA A 55 0.27 -1.00 -4.57
N PHE A 56 -0.32 -1.26 -5.73
CA PHE A 56 0.12 -2.35 -6.61
C PHE A 56 1.52 -2.08 -7.18
N ARG A 57 1.80 -0.85 -7.61
CA ARG A 57 3.16 -0.46 -8.06
C ARG A 57 4.18 -0.61 -6.93
N LEU A 58 3.82 -0.26 -5.71
CA LEU A 58 4.67 -0.46 -4.54
C LEU A 58 4.95 -1.96 -4.30
N LEU A 59 3.93 -2.81 -4.39
CA LEU A 59 4.06 -4.25 -4.28
C LEU A 59 5.00 -4.81 -5.36
N TYR A 60 4.81 -4.41 -6.61
CA TYR A 60 5.69 -4.78 -7.71
C TYR A 60 7.15 -4.36 -7.43
N LEU A 61 7.34 -3.12 -6.95
CA LEU A 61 8.65 -2.60 -6.60
C LEU A 61 9.33 -3.40 -5.47
N PHE A 62 8.59 -3.88 -4.47
CA PHE A 62 9.14 -4.73 -3.41
C PHE A 62 9.52 -6.13 -3.90
N ILE A 63 8.76 -6.68 -4.85
CA ILE A 63 8.99 -8.04 -5.35
C ILE A 63 10.15 -8.08 -6.35
N LEU A 64 10.09 -7.25 -7.40
CA LEU A 64 11.02 -7.28 -8.55
C LEU A 64 11.83 -5.98 -8.70
N GLY A 65 11.41 -4.90 -8.07
CA GLY A 65 12.02 -3.60 -8.29
C GLY A 65 13.48 -3.51 -7.85
N GLU A 66 14.24 -2.71 -8.60
CA GLU A 66 15.55 -2.25 -8.18
C GLU A 66 15.39 -1.15 -7.11
N ILE A 67 15.37 -1.58 -5.85
CA ILE A 67 15.48 -0.67 -4.71
C ILE A 67 16.93 -0.70 -4.22
N GLY A 68 17.55 0.47 -4.11
CA GLY A 68 18.89 0.59 -3.55
C GLY A 68 18.98 -0.04 -2.16
N SER A 69 20.12 -0.64 -1.84
CA SER A 69 20.36 -1.27 -0.55
C SER A 69 20.75 -0.28 0.56
N ASP A 70 20.63 1.02 0.32
CA ASP A 70 20.96 2.05 1.32
C ASP A 70 19.87 2.11 2.40
N VAL A 71 20.27 2.45 3.62
CA VAL A 71 19.40 2.67 4.78
C VAL A 71 18.29 3.69 4.46
N LYS A 72 18.58 4.69 3.61
CA LYS A 72 17.59 5.67 3.18
C LYS A 72 16.46 5.04 2.36
N ASP A 73 16.79 4.11 1.48
CA ASP A 73 15.80 3.45 0.62
C ASP A 73 14.98 2.43 1.41
N SER A 74 15.59 1.71 2.36
CA SER A 74 14.87 0.87 3.32
C SER A 74 13.89 1.67 4.18
N ASN A 75 14.28 2.85 4.68
CA ASN A 75 13.37 3.72 5.44
C ASN A 75 12.21 4.25 4.59
N ARG A 76 12.45 4.56 3.30
CA ARG A 76 11.38 4.95 2.37
C ARG A 76 10.42 3.79 2.12
N ALA A 77 10.93 2.58 1.93
CA ALA A 77 10.15 1.36 1.79
C ALA A 77 9.28 1.10 3.02
N TYR A 78 9.86 1.23 4.20
CA TYR A 78 9.12 1.13 5.45
C TYR A 78 7.97 2.13 5.53
N ASN A 79 8.22 3.42 5.26
CA ASN A 79 7.20 4.45 5.36
C ASN A 79 6.06 4.24 4.36
N ALA A 80 6.38 3.77 3.15
CA ALA A 80 5.39 3.43 2.14
C ALA A 80 4.54 2.21 2.54
N ALA A 81 5.18 1.15 3.03
CA ALA A 81 4.49 -0.03 3.54
C ALA A 81 3.57 0.31 4.73
N LEU A 82 4.08 1.09 5.69
CA LEU A 82 3.32 1.54 6.86
C LEU A 82 2.10 2.37 6.45
N PHE A 83 2.23 3.24 5.45
CA PHE A 83 1.11 4.02 4.92
C PHE A 83 0.00 3.09 4.41
N VAL A 84 0.32 2.15 3.53
CA VAL A 84 -0.68 1.22 2.99
C VAL A 84 -1.34 0.42 4.12
N VAL A 85 -0.54 -0.15 5.02
CA VAL A 85 -1.01 -1.02 6.11
C VAL A 85 -1.91 -0.29 7.12
N SER A 86 -1.65 1.00 7.38
CA SER A 86 -2.42 1.81 8.34
C SER A 86 -3.74 2.36 7.81
N HIS A 87 -3.94 2.44 6.49
CA HIS A 87 -5.12 3.11 5.90
C HIS A 87 -6.20 2.10 5.46
N CYS A 88 -6.91 1.51 6.42
CA CYS A 88 -7.95 0.49 6.16
C CYS A 88 -9.19 0.99 5.39
N GLY A 89 -9.47 2.29 5.37
CA GLY A 89 -10.55 2.88 4.56
C GLY A 89 -10.22 3.00 3.07
N ILE A 90 -8.93 2.93 2.72
CA ILE A 90 -8.45 3.02 1.34
C ILE A 90 -8.09 1.62 0.82
N PHE A 91 -7.36 0.86 1.64
CA PHE A 91 -6.78 -0.42 1.27
C PHE A 91 -7.47 -1.57 2.00
N GLU A 92 -7.99 -2.50 1.20
CA GLU A 92 -8.56 -3.75 1.70
C GLU A 92 -7.53 -4.57 2.46
N ARG A 93 -8.00 -5.45 3.36
CA ARG A 93 -7.16 -6.33 4.16
C ARG A 93 -6.15 -7.11 3.30
N ARG A 94 -6.55 -7.57 2.12
CA ARG A 94 -5.70 -8.35 1.20
C ARG A 94 -4.53 -7.52 0.69
N THR A 95 -4.77 -6.30 0.18
CA THR A 95 -3.71 -5.39 -0.27
C THR A 95 -2.74 -5.06 0.86
N ARG A 96 -3.26 -4.74 2.05
CA ARG A 96 -2.45 -4.43 3.23
C ARG A 96 -1.54 -5.58 3.61
N LYS A 97 -2.09 -6.79 3.67
CA LYS A 97 -1.32 -8.02 3.95
C LYS A 97 -0.21 -8.22 2.92
N MET A 98 -0.51 -8.06 1.63
CA MET A 98 0.47 -8.37 0.58
C MET A 98 1.59 -7.36 0.48
N VAL A 99 1.31 -6.07 0.63
CA VAL A 99 2.35 -5.04 0.70
C VAL A 99 3.25 -5.26 1.92
N ARG A 100 2.67 -5.65 3.06
CA ARG A 100 3.43 -5.98 4.27
C ARG A 100 4.35 -7.17 4.07
N GLU A 101 3.82 -8.31 3.61
CA GLU A 101 4.62 -9.53 3.38
C GLU A 101 5.75 -9.27 2.37
N ALA A 102 5.47 -8.55 1.28
CA ALA A 102 6.50 -8.20 0.30
C ALA A 102 7.62 -7.32 0.88
N TYR A 103 7.26 -6.36 1.75
CA TYR A 103 8.24 -5.54 2.46
C TYR A 103 9.10 -6.38 3.41
N GLU A 104 8.47 -7.26 4.20
CA GLU A 104 9.17 -8.11 5.16
C GLU A 104 10.09 -9.15 4.48
N GLU A 105 9.71 -9.66 3.30
CA GLU A 105 10.57 -10.57 2.52
C GLU A 105 11.76 -9.85 1.88
N ARG A 106 11.61 -8.57 1.54
CA ARG A 106 12.62 -7.82 0.79
C ARG A 106 13.65 -7.11 1.67
N PHE A 107 13.27 -6.70 2.88
CA PHE A 107 14.09 -5.86 3.74
C PHE A 107 14.33 -6.49 5.12
N ASP A 108 15.50 -6.22 5.70
CA ASP A 108 15.78 -6.55 7.10
C ASP A 108 14.96 -5.65 8.03
N VAL A 109 13.79 -6.14 8.45
CA VAL A 109 12.86 -5.37 9.28
C VAL A 109 13.31 -5.36 10.74
N SER A 110 13.52 -4.17 11.29
CA SER A 110 13.83 -4.02 12.71
C SER A 110 12.62 -4.39 13.58
N ALA A 111 12.87 -4.88 14.80
CA ALA A 111 11.81 -5.19 15.77
C ALA A 111 10.87 -3.99 16.05
N LYS A 112 11.38 -2.76 15.96
CA LYS A 112 10.58 -1.55 16.10
C LYS A 112 9.59 -1.39 14.93
N GLN A 113 10.07 -1.55 13.70
CA GLN A 113 9.24 -1.46 12.50
C GLN A 113 8.18 -2.56 12.47
N LEU A 114 8.57 -3.80 12.81
CA LEU A 114 7.65 -4.94 12.87
C LEU A 114 6.52 -4.68 13.86
N ARG A 115 6.86 -4.22 15.08
CA ARG A 115 5.86 -3.90 16.11
C ARG A 115 4.88 -2.81 15.67
N GLU A 116 5.35 -1.79 14.93
CA GLU A 116 4.45 -0.77 14.38
C GLU A 116 3.53 -1.32 13.31
N LEU A 117 4.03 -2.19 12.42
CA LEU A 117 3.21 -2.87 11.40
C LEU A 117 2.17 -3.80 12.03
N ASP A 118 2.52 -4.49 13.13
CA ASP A 118 1.62 -5.39 13.86
C ASP A 118 0.41 -4.70 14.47
N LYS A 119 0.53 -3.42 14.87
CA LYS A 119 -0.61 -2.66 15.42
C LYS A 119 -1.81 -2.61 14.47
N TRP A 120 -1.57 -2.75 13.17
CA TRP A 120 -2.58 -2.63 12.14
C TRP A 120 -3.11 -3.96 11.63
N ALA A 121 -2.44 -5.07 11.95
CA ALA A 121 -2.86 -6.43 11.56
C ALA A 121 -4.18 -6.85 12.23
N PHE A 122 -4.52 -6.25 13.38
CA PHE A 122 -5.61 -6.67 14.24
C PHE A 122 -6.80 -5.70 14.29
N ARG A 123 -6.83 -4.65 13.46
CA ARG A 123 -8.05 -3.82 13.38
C ARG A 123 -9.08 -4.54 12.50
N PRO A 124 -10.18 -5.08 13.07
CA PRO A 124 -11.28 -5.54 12.24
C PRO A 124 -11.82 -4.36 11.43
N HIS A 125 -12.28 -4.64 10.21
CA HIS A 125 -13.20 -3.73 9.54
C HIS A 125 -14.40 -3.54 10.48
N SER A 126 -14.98 -2.33 10.51
CA SER A 126 -16.35 -2.19 11.00
C SER A 126 -17.22 -3.24 10.25
N PRO A 127 -18.21 -3.85 10.92
CA PRO A 127 -18.88 -5.06 10.46
C PRO A 127 -19.86 -4.84 9.28
N GLU A 128 -19.58 -3.90 8.38
CA GLU A 128 -20.50 -3.55 7.29
C GLU A 128 -20.10 -4.06 5.91
N TYR A 129 -18.97 -4.76 5.79
CA TYR A 129 -18.58 -5.38 4.52
C TYR A 129 -18.22 -6.85 4.75
N SER A 130 -19.25 -7.70 4.77
CA SER A 130 -19.11 -9.14 4.53
C SER A 130 -18.46 -9.36 3.15
N GLU A 131 -17.60 -10.38 3.06
CA GLU A 131 -16.87 -10.79 1.85
C GLU A 131 -17.77 -11.40 0.76
N ASP A 132 -18.97 -10.86 0.52
CA ASP A 132 -19.80 -11.23 -0.61
C ASP A 132 -20.19 -9.98 -1.41
N ASP A 133 -19.65 -9.96 -2.62
CA ASP A 133 -20.11 -9.27 -3.83
C ASP A 133 -21.54 -8.70 -3.74
N LEU A 134 -21.68 -7.39 -3.52
CA LEU A 134 -22.87 -6.63 -3.94
C LEU A 134 -22.48 -5.22 -4.36
N THR A 135 -22.64 -4.95 -5.66
CA THR A 135 -22.93 -3.63 -6.18
C THR A 135 -24.23 -3.13 -5.54
N THR A 136 -24.20 -2.05 -4.74
CA THR A 136 -25.26 -1.04 -4.60
C THR A 136 -24.86 0.01 -3.55
N GLU A 137 -24.89 1.26 -4.02
CA GLU A 137 -25.11 2.56 -3.38
C GLU A 137 -24.30 2.99 -2.13
N SER A 138 -23.70 4.16 -2.31
CA SER A 138 -22.86 4.94 -1.40
C SER A 138 -23.63 5.44 -0.19
N GLU A 139 -23.11 5.17 1.01
CA GLU A 139 -23.41 5.97 2.19
C GLU A 139 -22.15 6.61 2.77
N ASP A 140 -22.28 7.92 2.94
CA ASP A 140 -21.30 8.93 3.33
C ASP A 140 -20.81 8.70 4.78
N LEU A 141 -19.52 8.40 4.96
CA LEU A 141 -18.88 8.36 6.27
C LEU A 141 -17.61 9.19 6.24
N SER A 142 -17.78 10.50 6.49
CA SER A 142 -16.70 11.43 6.78
C SER A 142 -15.95 11.00 8.05
N PHE A 143 -14.89 10.21 7.91
CA PHE A 143 -13.98 9.91 9.01
C PHE A 143 -12.85 10.95 8.99
N GLU A 144 -12.98 11.95 9.86
CA GLU A 144 -11.98 12.98 10.10
C GLU A 144 -10.75 12.35 10.75
N PHE A 145 -9.75 11.98 9.94
CA PHE A 145 -8.47 11.46 10.41
C PHE A 145 -7.49 12.62 10.58
N ASP A 146 -6.99 12.77 11.80
CA ASP A 146 -6.11 13.86 12.20
C ASP A 146 -4.71 13.70 11.57
N TYR A 147 -4.45 14.49 10.52
CA TYR A 147 -3.21 14.45 9.72
C TYR A 147 -2.02 15.15 10.41
N ASP A 148 -2.23 15.71 11.60
CA ASP A 148 -1.30 16.66 12.21
C ASP A 148 -0.05 16.02 12.81
N TYR A 149 0.01 14.68 12.91
CA TYR A 149 1.15 14.00 13.54
C TYR A 149 2.45 14.01 12.69
N TYR A 150 2.38 14.30 11.39
CA TYR A 150 3.56 14.25 10.49
C TYR A 150 4.07 15.61 10.01
N SER A 151 3.46 16.72 10.40
CA SER A 151 3.86 18.06 9.94
C SER A 151 5.04 18.65 10.70
N ASP A 152 5.42 18.09 11.86
CA ASP A 152 6.32 18.76 12.83
C ASP A 152 7.77 18.24 12.85
N ARG A 153 8.24 17.64 11.76
CA ARG A 153 9.67 17.31 11.58
C ARG A 153 10.15 17.71 10.19
N SER A 154 10.25 19.02 9.97
CA SER A 154 11.19 19.61 9.01
C SER A 154 12.41 20.14 9.75
#